data_AF-R2NXP7-F1
#
_entry.id   AF-R2NXP7-F1
#
_cell.length_a   1.000
_cell.length_b   1.000
_cell.length_c   1.000
_cell.angle_alpha   90.00
_cell.angle_beta   90.00
_cell.angle_gamma   90.00
#
_symmetry.space_group_name_H-M   'P 1'
#
loop_
_entity.id
_entity.type
_entity.pdbx_description
1 polymer ?
#
loop_
_entity_poly.entity_id
_entity_poly.type
_entity_poly.pdbx_seq_one_letter_code
_entity_poly.pdbx_strand_id
1 'polypeptide(L)'
;MNTPTSFETYLDYWTKELNTQEFILTRPKIRAYTEELLADLESKIIHLSTANAFEQFSRILGIDAKLFLLYEFCCLDSEFWEEVSEAEWLALIDSGYKTVSKEMYEFEDRQLPFLIFNVS
;
A
#
# COMPACT_ATOMS: atom_id res chain seq x y z
N MET A 1 -21.18 15.57 15.74
CA MET A 1 -20.71 14.35 15.05
C MET A 1 -19.31 14.67 14.56
N ASN A 2 -18.30 13.95 15.03
CA ASN A 2 -16.95 14.12 14.53
C ASN A 2 -16.88 13.46 13.17
N THR A 3 -16.71 14.26 12.12
CA THR A 3 -16.42 13.74 10.78
C THR A 3 -15.09 12.99 10.88
N PRO A 4 -15.03 11.69 10.55
CA PRO A 4 -13.76 10.99 10.49
C PRO A 4 -12.82 11.77 9.58
N THR A 5 -11.63 12.07 10.08
CA THR A 5 -10.61 12.75 9.27
C THR A 5 -10.24 11.82 8.13
N SER A 6 -10.10 12.32 6.90
CA SER A 6 -9.89 11.53 5.68
C SER A 6 -8.75 10.50 5.77
N PHE A 7 -7.82 10.68 6.70
CA PHE A 7 -6.70 9.78 6.98
C PHE A 7 -7.06 8.55 7.84
N GLU A 8 -7.93 8.69 8.84
CA GLU A 8 -8.40 7.54 9.63
C GLU A 8 -9.18 6.59 8.72
N THR A 9 -10.02 7.16 7.83
CA THR A 9 -10.73 6.40 6.79
C THR A 9 -9.79 5.67 5.82
N TYR A 10 -8.59 6.21 5.59
CA TYR A 10 -7.63 5.65 4.64
C TYR A 10 -6.80 4.49 5.24
N LEU A 11 -6.33 4.62 6.48
CA LEU A 11 -5.69 3.48 7.18
C LEU A 11 -6.72 2.36 7.44
N ASP A 12 -7.95 2.72 7.81
CA ASP A 12 -9.05 1.78 8.00
C ASP A 12 -9.38 1.00 6.71
N TYR A 13 -9.34 1.68 5.56
CA TYR A 13 -9.53 1.05 4.25
C TYR A 13 -8.51 -0.07 4.03
N TRP A 14 -7.21 0.24 4.08
CA TRP A 14 -6.18 -0.77 3.85
C TRP A 14 -6.21 -1.91 4.88
N THR A 15 -6.43 -1.56 6.15
CA THR A 15 -6.54 -2.53 7.24
C THR A 15 -7.70 -3.48 6.98
N LYS A 16 -8.85 -2.99 6.53
CA LYS A 16 -10.03 -3.81 6.25
C LYS A 16 -9.84 -4.67 5.00
N GLU A 17 -9.39 -4.06 3.90
CA GLU A 17 -9.23 -4.79 2.63
C GLU A 17 -8.22 -5.92 2.78
N LEU A 18 -7.06 -5.69 3.40
CA LEU A 18 -5.99 -6.69 3.47
C LEU A 18 -6.22 -7.76 4.56
N ASN A 19 -6.80 -7.41 5.71
CA ASN A 19 -7.06 -8.38 6.77
C ASN A 19 -8.22 -9.34 6.48
N THR A 20 -8.90 -9.18 5.34
CA THR A 20 -9.94 -10.10 4.88
C THR A 20 -9.47 -11.04 3.78
N GLN A 21 -8.24 -10.86 3.26
CA GLN A 21 -7.73 -11.68 2.15
C GLN A 21 -7.14 -12.99 2.66
N GLU A 22 -7.66 -14.11 2.18
CA GLU A 22 -7.19 -15.45 2.53
C GLU A 22 -5.70 -15.66 2.22
N PHE A 23 -5.22 -15.11 1.10
CA PHE A 23 -3.80 -15.12 0.72
C PHE A 23 -2.91 -14.56 1.84
N ILE A 24 -3.31 -13.44 2.44
CA ILE A 24 -2.55 -12.80 3.53
C ILE A 24 -2.71 -13.62 4.82
N LEU A 25 -3.93 -14.05 5.14
CA LEU A 25 -4.22 -14.77 6.38
C LEU A 25 -3.53 -16.13 6.47
N THR A 26 -3.27 -16.79 5.34
CA THR A 26 -2.66 -18.12 5.27
C THR A 26 -1.14 -18.09 5.10
N ARG A 27 -0.53 -16.90 4.91
CA ARG A 27 0.91 -16.72 4.62
C ARG A 27 1.60 -15.85 5.68
N PRO A 28 2.24 -16.46 6.70
CA PRO A 28 2.73 -15.74 7.86
C PRO A 28 3.74 -14.62 7.58
N LYS A 29 4.65 -14.79 6.61
CA LYS A 29 5.64 -13.75 6.26
C LYS A 29 4.99 -12.61 5.50
N ILE A 30 4.08 -12.92 4.60
CA ILE A 30 3.30 -11.89 3.88
C ILE A 30 2.45 -11.10 4.87
N ARG A 31 1.78 -11.78 5.81
CA ARG A 31 1.04 -11.13 6.89
C ARG A 31 1.93 -10.20 7.73
N ALA A 32 3.07 -10.69 8.19
CA ALA A 32 4.00 -9.87 8.99
C ALA A 32 4.47 -8.63 8.22
N TYR A 33 4.75 -8.78 6.92
CA TYR A 33 5.13 -7.66 6.05
C TYR A 33 3.98 -6.65 5.87
N THR A 34 2.74 -7.12 5.67
CA THR A 34 1.56 -6.26 5.61
C THR A 34 1.36 -5.47 6.91
N GLU A 35 1.49 -6.14 8.06
CA GLU A 35 1.39 -5.51 9.38
C GLU A 35 2.50 -4.45 9.58
N GLU A 36 3.72 -4.72 9.13
CA GLU A 36 4.82 -3.74 9.14
C GLU A 36 4.51 -2.50 8.27
N LEU A 37 3.99 -2.70 7.06
CA LEU A 37 3.62 -1.60 6.17
C LEU A 37 2.49 -0.74 6.75
N LEU A 38 1.46 -1.36 7.33
CA LEU A 38 0.35 -0.64 7.96
C LEU A 38 0.82 0.17 9.17
N ALA A 39 1.69 -0.40 10.01
CA ALA A 39 2.28 0.31 11.14
C ALA A 39 3.18 1.47 10.69
N ASP A 40 3.97 1.30 9.63
CA ASP A 40 4.77 2.39 9.08
C ASP A 40 3.87 3.49 8.49
N LEU A 41 2.81 3.12 7.76
CA LEU A 41 1.84 4.06 7.20
C LEU A 41 1.20 4.92 8.29
N GLU A 42 0.70 4.28 9.35
CA GLU A 42 0.12 4.94 10.52
C GLU A 42 1.12 5.94 11.13
N SER A 43 2.36 5.50 11.35
CA SER A 43 3.42 6.36 11.88
C SER A 43 3.68 7.59 11.00
N LYS A 44 3.76 7.42 9.67
CA LYS A 44 4.00 8.54 8.74
C LYS A 44 2.83 9.54 8.74
N ILE A 45 1.59 9.04 8.79
CA ILE A 45 0.38 9.87 8.85
C ILE A 45 0.36 10.69 10.16
N ILE A 46 0.60 10.06 11.30
CA ILE A 46 0.59 10.73 12.62
C ILE A 46 1.66 11.83 12.71
N HIS A 47 2.80 11.63 12.06
CA HIS A 47 3.93 12.59 12.07
C HIS A 47 3.94 13.56 10.88
N LEU A 48 2.90 13.54 10.04
CA LEU A 48 2.78 14.46 8.91
C LEU A 48 2.56 15.89 9.40
N SER A 49 3.39 16.81 8.93
CA SER A 49 3.32 18.24 9.23
C SER A 49 3.72 19.05 8.01
N THR A 50 3.42 20.35 7.99
CA THR A 50 3.84 21.24 6.91
C THR A 50 5.37 21.28 6.73
N ALA A 51 6.14 21.11 7.82
CA ALA A 51 7.59 21.15 7.81
C ALA A 51 8.24 19.91 7.15
N ASN A 52 7.54 18.77 7.13
CA ASN A 52 8.04 17.51 6.57
C ASN A 52 7.10 16.93 5.49
N ALA A 53 6.13 17.71 5.01
CA ALA A 53 5.03 17.23 4.18
C ALA A 53 5.53 16.51 2.92
N PHE A 54 6.48 17.11 2.20
CA PHE A 54 7.00 16.52 0.97
C PHE A 54 7.71 15.18 1.21
N GLU A 55 8.56 15.11 2.24
CA GLU A 55 9.28 13.89 2.59
C GLU A 55 8.31 12.79 3.05
N GLN A 56 7.42 13.11 3.99
CA GLN A 56 6.46 12.15 4.52
C GLN A 56 5.48 11.68 3.45
N PHE A 57 5.03 12.58 2.57
CA PHE A 57 4.14 12.24 1.46
C PHE A 57 4.81 11.25 0.49
N SER A 58 6.08 11.48 0.11
CA SER A 58 6.80 10.53 -0.75
C SER A 58 6.91 9.13 -0.12
N ARG A 59 7.08 9.05 1.20
CA ARG A 59 7.13 7.78 1.94
C ARG A 59 5.75 7.12 2.01
N ILE A 60 4.70 7.90 2.28
CA ILE A 60 3.30 7.44 2.29
C ILE A 60 2.94 6.84 0.93
N LEU A 61 3.25 7.52 -0.18
CA LEU A 61 3.04 7.00 -1.53
C LEU A 61 3.81 5.70 -1.79
N GLY A 62 5.03 5.60 -1.24
CA GLY A 62 5.84 4.39 -1.34
C GLY A 62 5.18 3.19 -0.66
N ILE A 63 4.61 3.41 0.52
CA ILE A 63 3.90 2.39 1.29
C ILE A 63 2.56 2.03 0.62
N ASP A 64 1.80 3.03 0.18
CA ASP A 64 0.54 2.86 -0.56
C ASP A 64 0.72 1.97 -1.78
N ALA A 65 1.74 2.23 -2.60
CA ALA A 65 2.02 1.41 -3.78
C ALA A 65 2.31 -0.06 -3.43
N LYS A 66 2.98 -0.32 -2.30
CA LYS A 66 3.26 -1.69 -1.84
C LYS A 66 2.02 -2.39 -1.33
N LEU A 67 1.18 -1.68 -0.56
CA LEU A 67 -0.12 -2.20 -0.11
C LEU A 67 -1.06 -2.48 -1.29
N PHE A 68 -1.02 -1.64 -2.31
CA PHE A 68 -1.77 -1.85 -3.55
C PHE A 68 -1.28 -3.08 -4.33
N LEU A 69 0.03 -3.28 -4.49
CA LEU A 69 0.55 -4.49 -5.12
C LEU A 69 0.16 -5.76 -4.33
N LEU A 70 0.21 -5.70 -3.00
CA LEU A 70 -0.28 -6.79 -2.14
C LEU A 70 -1.75 -7.10 -2.41
N TYR A 71 -2.60 -6.07 -2.51
CA TYR A 71 -4.01 -6.23 -2.80
C TYR A 71 -4.26 -6.83 -4.19
N GLU A 72 -3.64 -6.30 -5.23
CA GLU A 72 -3.78 -6.82 -6.60
C GLU A 72 -3.36 -8.29 -6.69
N PHE A 73 -2.33 -8.68 -5.95
CA PHE A 73 -1.89 -10.08 -5.88
C PHE A 73 -2.88 -10.98 -5.13
N CYS A 74 -3.63 -10.46 -4.16
CA CYS A 74 -4.73 -11.22 -3.55
C CYS A 74 -5.87 -11.49 -4.53
N CYS A 75 -5.99 -10.68 -5.59
CA CYS A 75 -7.00 -10.86 -6.64
C CYS A 75 -6.56 -11.82 -7.76
N LEU A 76 -5.33 -12.34 -7.73
CA LEU A 76 -4.86 -13.35 -8.68
C LEU A 76 -5.47 -14.73 -8.37
N ASP A 77 -5.55 -15.57 -9.41
CA ASP A 77 -6.14 -16.91 -9.32
C ASP A 77 -5.42 -17.78 -8.28
N SER A 78 -6.17 -18.67 -7.61
CA SER A 78 -5.65 -19.38 -6.46
C SER A 78 -4.53 -20.35 -6.75
N GLU A 79 -4.57 -20.93 -7.94
CA GLU A 79 -3.53 -21.80 -8.44
C GLU A 79 -2.19 -21.06 -8.61
N PHE A 80 -2.22 -19.75 -8.90
CA PHE A 80 -1.01 -18.97 -9.13
C PHE A 80 -0.23 -18.69 -7.84
N TRP A 81 -0.90 -18.47 -6.71
CA TRP A 81 -0.16 -18.23 -5.47
C TRP A 81 0.38 -19.49 -4.82
N GLU A 82 -0.27 -20.64 -4.96
CA GLU A 82 0.22 -21.91 -4.41
C GLU A 82 1.58 -22.33 -4.97
N GLU A 83 1.88 -21.97 -6.22
CA GLU A 83 3.15 -22.31 -6.89
C GLU A 83 4.33 -21.41 -6.49
N VAL A 84 4.06 -20.23 -5.90
CA VAL A 84 5.09 -19.22 -5.61
C VAL A 84 5.33 -19.11 -4.10
N SER A 85 6.60 -19.16 -3.69
CA SER A 85 6.96 -19.06 -2.27
C SER A 85 6.73 -17.65 -1.72
N GLU A 86 6.51 -17.53 -0.40
CA GLU A 86 6.37 -16.21 0.24
C GLU A 86 7.57 -15.28 0.02
N ALA A 87 8.78 -15.83 -0.12
CA ALA A 87 9.98 -15.04 -0.38
C ALA A 87 10.00 -14.46 -1.81
N GLU A 88 9.56 -15.26 -2.79
CA GLU A 88 9.43 -14.81 -4.18
C GLU A 88 8.33 -13.76 -4.31
N TRP A 89 7.21 -13.92 -3.60
CA TRP A 89 6.16 -12.91 -3.53
C TRP A 89 6.65 -11.57 -3.00
N LEU A 90 7.37 -11.57 -1.87
CA LEU A 90 7.93 -10.35 -1.30
C LEU A 90 8.94 -9.69 -2.25
N ALA A 91 9.76 -10.50 -2.95
CA ALA A 91 10.67 -10.00 -3.98
C ALA A 91 9.92 -9.40 -5.19
N LEU A 92 8.77 -9.96 -5.58
CA LEU A 92 7.91 -9.41 -6.64
C LEU A 92 7.29 -8.07 -6.22
N ILE A 93 6.87 -7.92 -4.97
CA ILE A 93 6.36 -6.64 -4.46
C ILE A 93 7.47 -5.58 -4.46
N ASP A 94 8.66 -5.91 -3.96
CA ASP A 94 9.78 -4.97 -3.91
C ASP A 94 10.35 -4.63 -5.29
N SER A 95 10.30 -5.56 -6.25
CA SER A 95 10.71 -5.31 -7.63
C SER A 95 9.63 -4.60 -8.45
N GLY A 96 8.36 -4.99 -8.29
CA GLY A 96 7.19 -4.31 -8.85
C GLY A 96 7.10 -2.86 -8.40
N TYR A 97 7.41 -2.57 -7.13
CA TYR A 97 7.54 -1.21 -6.62
C TYR A 97 8.62 -0.40 -7.36
N LYS A 98 9.77 -1.00 -7.69
CA LYS A 98 10.83 -0.33 -8.48
C LYS A 98 10.40 -0.06 -9.92
N THR A 99 9.60 -0.95 -10.52
CA THR A 99 9.08 -0.78 -11.88
C THR A 99 7.96 0.26 -11.92
N VAL A 100 6.97 0.17 -11.02
CA VAL A 100 5.86 1.13 -10.91
C VAL A 100 6.36 2.52 -10.55
N SER A 101 7.32 2.65 -9.62
CA SER A 101 7.92 3.95 -9.32
C SER A 101 8.62 4.54 -10.54
N LYS A 102 9.35 3.73 -11.32
CA LYS A 102 10.01 4.18 -12.55
C LYS A 102 9.01 4.59 -13.65
N GLU A 103 7.94 3.83 -13.82
CA GLU A 103 6.90 4.10 -14.83
C GLU A 103 6.00 5.28 -14.44
N MET A 104 5.68 5.49 -13.15
CA MET A 104 4.92 6.67 -12.71
C MET A 104 5.66 8.00 -12.93
N TYR A 105 7.00 7.99 -13.02
CA TYR A 105 7.75 9.18 -13.44
C TYR A 105 7.76 9.40 -14.96
N GLU A 106 7.28 8.43 -15.74
CA GLU A 106 7.19 8.50 -17.21
C GLU A 106 5.74 8.64 -17.72
N PHE A 107 4.74 8.39 -16.88
CA PHE A 107 3.31 8.55 -17.22
C PHE A 107 2.79 9.95 -16.88
N GLU A 108 2.99 10.88 -17.82
CA GLU A 108 1.95 11.86 -18.10
C GLU A 108 0.69 11.10 -18.55
N ASP A 109 -0.48 11.46 -18.01
CA ASP A 109 -1.78 11.27 -18.68
C ASP A 109 -2.60 9.97 -18.47
N ARG A 110 -2.59 9.36 -17.26
CA ARG A 110 -3.69 8.45 -16.84
C ARG A 110 -4.19 8.77 -15.44
N GLN A 111 -5.46 9.15 -15.35
CA GLN A 111 -6.21 9.30 -14.08
C GLN A 111 -6.39 7.92 -13.43
N LEU A 112 -5.37 7.48 -12.71
CA LEU A 112 -5.48 6.43 -11.70
C LEU A 112 -6.11 7.04 -10.44
N PRO A 113 -6.84 6.25 -9.63
CA PRO A 113 -7.47 6.70 -8.41
C PRO A 113 -6.42 6.88 -7.31
N PHE A 114 -5.47 7.80 -7.51
CA PHE A 114 -4.52 8.21 -6.50
C PHE A 114 -5.18 9.15 -5.50
N LEU A 115 -4.58 9.29 -4.32
CA LEU A 115 -4.89 10.34 -3.33
C LEU A 115 -4.78 11.73 -3.99
N ILE A 116 -5.89 12.21 -4.57
CA ILE A 116 -6.04 13.61 -4.97
C ILE A 116 -6.46 14.37 -3.72
N PHE A 117 -5.48 14.95 -3.02
CA PHE A 117 -5.77 15.99 -2.04
C PHE A 117 -6.06 17.29 -2.79
N ASN A 118 -7.34 17.72 -2.78
CA ASN A 118 -7.66 19.11 -3.06
C ASN A 118 -7.09 19.96 -1.94
N VAL A 119 -5.95 20.61 -2.20
CA VAL A 119 -5.41 21.64 -1.34
C VAL A 119 -6.17 22.93 -1.68
N SER A 120 -7.12 23.30 -0.80
CA SER A 120 -7.82 24.59 -0.83
C SER A 120 -7.03 25.67 -0.11
#